data_AF-A0A914E0B2-F1
#
_entry.id   AF-A0A914E0B2-F1
#
_cell.length_a   1.000
_cell.length_b   1.000
_cell.length_c   1.000
_cell.angle_alpha   90.00
_cell.angle_beta   90.00
_cell.angle_gamma   90.00
#
_symmetry.space_group_name_H-M   'P 1'
#
loop_
_entity.id
_entity.type
_entity.pdbx_description
1 polymer ?
#
loop_
_entity_poly.entity_id
_entity_poly.type
_entity_poly.pdbx_seq_one_letter_code
_entity_poly.pdbx_strand_id
1 'polypeptide(L)'
;MCSSIFYSDKKLDIEVNIIAYTFGRPVYSSVVKSFPVEEISTGFKSFYVYHTTHSCAEFDRNLVLKMAELRQTNGDEVVSEALKNYSILVYFKDEHTQEVLLAFIQTFDCSTSDAMYKFQRLCL
;
A
#
# COMPACT_ATOMS: atom_id res chain seq x y z
N MET A 1 -9.87 4.15 -2.79
CA MET A 1 -9.44 3.17 -3.80
C MET A 1 -8.00 3.50 -4.15
N CYS A 2 -7.05 2.72 -3.64
CA CYS A 2 -5.66 2.86 -4.08
C CYS A 2 -5.51 2.27 -5.48
N SER A 3 -4.96 3.05 -6.40
CA SER A 3 -4.46 2.55 -7.67
C SER A 3 -2.93 2.58 -7.68
N SER A 4 -2.33 1.56 -8.26
CA SER A 4 -0.89 1.53 -8.50
C SER A 4 -0.65 1.10 -9.94
N ILE A 5 0.34 1.74 -10.56
CA ILE A 5 0.80 1.43 -11.92
C ILE A 5 2.28 1.09 -11.82
N PHE A 6 2.66 -0.03 -12.41
CA PHE A 6 4.05 -0.45 -12.47
C PHE A 6 4.37 -1.12 -13.81
N TYR A 7 5.67 -1.21 -14.09
CA TYR A 7 6.21 -1.64 -15.37
C TYR A 7 7.23 -2.76 -15.15
N SER A 8 7.24 -3.74 -16.04
CA SER A 8 8.22 -4.83 -16.06
C SER A 8 8.73 -5.05 -17.48
N ASP A 9 9.99 -5.44 -17.63
CA ASP A 9 10.54 -5.88 -18.92
C ASP A 9 10.28 -7.36 -19.22
N LYS A 10 9.72 -8.08 -18.25
CA LYS A 10 9.25 -9.46 -18.38
C LYS A 10 7.73 -9.51 -18.27
N LYS A 11 7.12 -10.39 -19.05
CA LYS A 11 5.70 -10.71 -18.91
C LYS A 11 5.52 -11.66 -17.71
N LEU A 12 4.95 -11.15 -16.64
CA LEU A 12 4.74 -11.84 -15.37
C LEU A 12 3.27 -11.81 -14.97
N ASP A 13 2.83 -12.82 -14.22
CA ASP A 13 1.59 -12.75 -13.42
C ASP A 13 2.00 -12.40 -12.00
N ILE A 14 1.49 -11.29 -11.46
CA ILE A 14 2.03 -10.69 -10.25
C ILE A 14 1.01 -10.77 -9.11
N GLU A 15 1.46 -11.25 -7.97
CA GLU A 15 0.70 -11.21 -6.72
C GLU A 15 1.25 -10.08 -5.82
N VAL A 16 0.40 -9.09 -5.56
CA VAL A 16 0.68 -7.97 -4.65
C VAL A 16 0.14 -8.32 -3.27
N ASN A 17 1.03 -8.44 -2.31
CA ASN A 17 0.74 -8.73 -0.93
C ASN A 17 0.85 -7.45 -0.11
N ILE A 18 -0.18 -7.15 0.68
CA ILE A 18 -0.28 -5.96 1.52
C ILE A 18 -0.54 -6.44 2.93
N ILE A 19 0.33 -6.09 3.88
CA ILE A 19 0.21 -6.49 5.28
C ILE A 19 0.37 -5.25 6.15
N ALA A 20 -0.64 -4.95 6.96
CA ALA A 20 -0.56 -3.88 7.93
C ALA A 20 -0.15 -4.42 9.30
N TYR A 21 0.69 -3.66 9.99
CA TYR A 21 1.25 -3.99 11.29
C TYR A 21 0.91 -2.92 12.32
N THR A 22 0.62 -3.34 13.54
CA THR A 22 0.64 -2.49 14.74
C THR A 22 1.59 -3.09 15.76
N PHE A 23 2.50 -2.28 16.32
CA PHE A 23 3.52 -2.74 17.26
C PHE A 23 4.29 -3.99 16.76
N GLY A 24 4.58 -4.02 15.45
CA GLY A 24 5.26 -5.14 14.79
C GLY A 24 4.44 -6.42 14.63
N ARG A 25 3.14 -6.42 14.94
CA ARG A 25 2.25 -7.58 14.76
C ARG A 25 1.30 -7.35 13.57
N PRO A 26 1.12 -8.36 12.69
CA PRO A 26 0.19 -8.23 11.57
C PRO A 26 -1.24 -8.13 12.10
N VAL A 27 -1.98 -7.15 11.62
CA VAL A 27 -3.39 -6.92 11.97
C VAL A 27 -4.33 -7.02 10.77
N TYR A 28 -3.77 -6.96 9.56
CA TYR A 28 -4.51 -7.11 8.32
C TYR A 28 -3.57 -7.62 7.23
N SER A 29 -4.13 -8.43 6.33
CA SER A 29 -3.44 -8.90 5.12
C SER A 29 -4.41 -8.93 3.95
N SER A 30 -3.94 -8.50 2.79
CA SER A 30 -4.66 -8.58 1.52
C SER A 30 -3.73 -9.05 0.42
N VAL A 31 -4.31 -9.76 -0.54
CA VAL A 31 -3.61 -10.30 -1.70
C VAL A 31 -4.38 -9.91 -2.95
N VAL A 32 -3.69 -9.29 -3.89
CA VAL A 32 -4.27 -8.76 -5.13
C VAL A 32 -3.46 -9.28 -6.30
N LYS A 33 -4.14 -9.91 -7.25
CA LYS A 33 -3.50 -10.38 -8.49
C LYS A 33 -3.50 -9.27 -9.53
N SER A 34 -2.41 -9.16 -10.28
CA SER A 34 -2.23 -8.22 -11.37
C SER A 34 -1.69 -8.93 -12.60
N PHE A 35 -2.32 -8.64 -13.72
CA PHE A 35 -1.96 -9.17 -15.02
C PHE A 35 -1.55 -8.01 -15.93
N PRO A 36 -0.66 -8.25 -16.90
CA PRO A 36 -0.24 -7.21 -17.83
C PRO A 36 -1.45 -6.74 -18.66
N VAL A 37 -1.71 -5.43 -18.64
CA VAL A 37 -2.85 -4.82 -19.34
C VAL A 37 -2.45 -4.26 -20.71
N GLU A 38 -1.18 -3.89 -20.87
CA GLU A 38 -0.64 -3.32 -22.10
C GLU A 38 0.83 -3.72 -22.27
N GLU A 39 1.29 -3.83 -23.53
CA GLU A 39 2.70 -3.93 -23.89
C GLU A 39 3.11 -2.67 -24.67
N ILE A 40 4.09 -1.94 -24.16
CA ILE A 40 4.65 -0.74 -24.79
C ILE A 40 6.01 -1.08 -25.38
N SER A 41 6.17 -0.90 -26.69
CA SER A 41 7.46 -1.06 -27.37
C SER A 41 8.15 0.28 -27.59
N THR A 42 9.39 0.40 -27.14
CA THR A 42 10.24 1.58 -27.38
C THR A 42 11.22 1.35 -28.55
N GLY A 43 10.94 0.39 -29.44
CA GLY A 43 11.77 0.03 -30.60
C GLY A 43 12.97 -0.88 -30.27
N PHE A 44 13.55 -0.75 -29.08
CA PHE A 44 14.68 -1.58 -28.61
C PHE A 44 14.32 -2.49 -27.43
N LYS A 45 13.18 -2.25 -26.77
CA LYS A 45 12.73 -3.01 -25.61
C LYS A 45 11.21 -2.92 -25.52
N SER A 46 10.58 -4.00 -25.07
CA SER A 46 9.17 -4.02 -24.69
C SER A 46 9.03 -3.94 -23.18
N PHE A 47 8.00 -3.26 -22.72
CA PHE A 47 7.61 -3.17 -21.31
C PHE A 47 6.15 -3.56 -21.15
N TYR A 48 5.86 -4.34 -20.13
CA TYR A 48 4.53 -4.74 -19.73
C TYR A 48 4.02 -3.81 -18.63
N VAL A 49 2.84 -3.24 -18.84
CA VAL A 49 2.18 -2.32 -17.91
C VAL A 49 1.20 -3.09 -17.06
N TYR A 50 1.17 -2.79 -15.77
CA TYR A 50 0.29 -3.41 -14.79
C TYR A 50 -0.49 -2.35 -14.07
N HIS A 51 -1.78 -2.61 -13.89
CA HIS A 51 -2.67 -1.76 -13.11
C HIS A 51 -3.23 -2.61 -11.97
N THR A 52 -3.07 -2.13 -10.75
CA THR A 52 -3.75 -2.72 -9.60
C THR A 52 -4.65 -1.69 -8.96
N THR A 53 -5.90 -2.09 -8.74
CA THR A 53 -6.81 -1.39 -7.84
C THR A 53 -7.04 -2.29 -6.66
N HIS A 54 -6.84 -1.75 -5.47
CA HIS A 54 -7.08 -2.49 -4.25
C HIS A 54 -7.93 -1.67 -3.29
N SER A 55 -8.90 -2.35 -2.71
CA SER A 55 -9.75 -1.78 -1.68
C SER A 55 -9.06 -1.98 -0.35
N CYS A 56 -8.37 -0.95 0.12
CA CYS A 56 -8.02 -0.86 1.54
C CYS A 56 -9.24 -0.44 2.40
N ALA A 57 -10.43 -0.34 1.81
CA ALA A 57 -11.52 0.47 2.32
C ALA A 57 -12.10 0.00 3.66
N GLU A 58 -12.03 -1.27 4.01
CA GLU A 58 -12.53 -1.73 5.32
C GLU A 58 -11.50 -1.52 6.42
N PHE A 59 -10.24 -1.89 6.18
CA PHE A 59 -9.20 -1.80 7.18
C PHE A 59 -8.73 -0.36 7.40
N ASP A 60 -8.48 0.39 6.32
CA ASP A 60 -8.05 1.77 6.44
C ASP A 60 -9.16 2.68 6.98
N ARG A 61 -10.44 2.40 6.68
CA ARG A 61 -11.55 3.19 7.24
C ARG A 61 -11.62 3.08 8.76
N ASN A 62 -11.48 1.87 9.31
CA ASN A 62 -11.49 1.68 10.76
C ASN A 62 -10.28 2.37 11.41
N LEU A 63 -9.12 2.34 10.77
CA LEU A 63 -7.94 3.05 11.26
C LEU A 63 -8.12 4.56 11.19
N VAL A 64 -8.60 5.12 10.07
CA VAL A 64 -8.89 6.55 9.92
C VAL A 64 -9.86 7.04 10.98
N LEU A 65 -10.95 6.31 11.20
CA LEU A 65 -11.94 6.65 12.22
C LEU A 65 -11.31 6.63 13.61
N LYS A 66 -10.49 5.61 13.93
CA LYS A 66 -9.81 5.52 15.22
C LYS A 66 -8.80 6.63 15.44
N MET A 67 -8.04 7.01 14.41
CA MET A 67 -7.09 8.13 14.48
C MET A 67 -7.82 9.46 14.63
N ALA A 68 -8.96 9.64 13.96
CA ALA A 68 -9.79 10.83 14.12
C ALA A 68 -10.38 10.94 15.54
N GLU A 69 -10.83 9.84 16.13
CA GLU A 69 -11.28 9.78 17.53
C GLU A 69 -10.15 10.13 18.52
N LEU A 70 -8.98 9.52 18.34
CA LEU A 70 -7.81 9.78 19.19
C LEU A 70 -7.37 11.24 19.13
N ARG A 71 -7.45 11.85 17.94
CA ARG A 71 -7.16 13.27 17.74
C ARG A 71 -8.11 14.16 18.52
N GLN A 72 -9.41 13.92 18.41
CA GLN A 72 -10.43 14.74 19.08
C GLN A 72 -10.29 14.70 20.60
N THR A 73 -9.85 13.56 21.14
CA THR A 73 -9.76 13.33 22.58
C THR A 73 -8.41 13.73 23.18
N ASN A 74 -7.31 13.47 22.47
CA ASN A 74 -5.96 13.54 23.03
C ASN A 74 -4.99 14.46 22.25
N GLY A 75 -5.42 15.06 21.14
CA GLY A 75 -4.59 15.93 20.31
C GLY A 75 -3.61 15.19 19.39
N ASP A 76 -2.81 15.97 18.66
CA ASP A 76 -1.98 15.48 17.54
C ASP A 76 -0.76 14.65 18.00
N GLU A 77 -0.27 14.86 19.22
CA GLU A 77 0.89 14.13 19.78
C GLU A 77 0.59 12.63 19.96
N VAL A 78 -0.61 12.30 20.44
CA VAL A 78 -1.02 10.90 20.65
C VAL A 78 -1.25 10.18 19.33
N VAL A 79 -1.74 10.88 18.31
CA VAL A 79 -1.87 10.32 16.96
C VAL A 79 -0.50 10.06 16.34
N SER A 80 0.45 10.99 16.51
CA SER A 80 1.84 10.79 16.05
C SER A 80 2.45 9.54 16.69
N GLU A 81 2.30 9.36 18.00
CA GLU A 81 2.82 8.19 18.71
C GLU A 81 2.15 6.88 18.27
N ALA A 82 0.84 6.90 18.00
CA ALA A 82 0.12 5.75 17.46
C ALA A 82 0.60 5.38 16.05
N LEU A 83 0.87 6.38 15.20
CA LEU A 83 1.34 6.16 13.82
C LEU A 83 2.79 5.66 13.76
N LYS A 84 3.67 6.03 14.71
CA LYS A 84 5.03 5.46 14.80
C LYS A 84 5.04 3.93 14.91
N ASN A 85 3.98 3.37 15.48
CA ASN A 85 3.83 1.94 15.69
C ASN A 85 3.01 1.26 14.58
N TYR A 86 2.57 2.02 13.56
CA TYR A 86 1.80 1.53 12.44
C TYR A 86 2.62 1.54 11.16
N SER A 87 2.63 0.42 10.44
CA SER A 87 3.31 0.30 9.16
C SER A 87 2.58 -0.63 8.21
N ILE A 88 2.82 -0.46 6.92
CA ILE A 88 2.28 -1.34 5.87
C ILE A 88 3.45 -1.90 5.09
N LEU A 89 3.60 -3.21 5.08
CA LEU A 89 4.49 -3.92 4.16
C LEU A 89 3.73 -4.20 2.87
N VAL A 90 4.29 -3.78 1.74
CA VAL A 90 3.81 -4.16 0.42
C VAL A 90 4.92 -4.90 -0.30
N TYR A 91 4.62 -6.09 -0.81
CA TYR A 91 5.57 -6.81 -1.65
C TYR A 91 4.89 -7.47 -2.84
N PHE A 92 5.65 -7.57 -3.92
CA PHE A 92 5.23 -8.07 -5.22
C PHE A 92 5.99 -9.36 -5.44
N LYS A 93 5.29 -10.41 -5.83
CA LYS A 93 5.93 -11.66 -6.24
C LYS A 93 5.38 -12.12 -7.58
N ASP A 94 6.22 -12.84 -8.30
CA ASP A 94 5.78 -13.64 -9.44
C ASP A 94 4.90 -14.80 -8.91
N GLU A 95 3.69 -14.95 -9.45
CA GLU A 95 2.73 -15.95 -9.02
C GLU A 95 3.24 -17.39 -9.26
N HIS A 96 4.03 -17.61 -10.30
CA HIS A 96 4.50 -18.92 -10.69
C HIS A 96 5.80 -19.29 -9.97
N THR A 97 6.75 -18.37 -9.91
CA THR A 97 8.08 -18.65 -9.32
C THR A 97 8.16 -18.37 -7.82
N GLN A 98 7.19 -17.61 -7.28
CA GLN A 98 7.20 -17.07 -5.92
C GLN A 98 8.40 -16.15 -5.63
N GLU A 99 9.15 -15.73 -6.66
CA GLU A 99 10.25 -14.76 -6.52
C GLU A 99 9.69 -13.40 -6.08
N VAL A 100 10.29 -12.81 -5.04
CA VAL A 100 9.95 -11.45 -4.60
C VAL A 100 10.63 -10.46 -5.54
N LEU A 101 9.82 -9.72 -6.29
CA LEU A 101 10.24 -8.77 -7.32
C LEU A 101 10.54 -7.39 -6.72
N LEU A 102 9.74 -6.98 -5.74
CA LEU A 102 9.84 -5.70 -5.06
C LEU A 102 9.21 -5.82 -3.67
N ALA A 103 9.80 -5.18 -2.67
CA ALA A 103 9.21 -5.03 -1.34
C ALA A 103 9.53 -3.65 -0.78
N PHE A 104 8.55 -3.02 -0.13
CA PHE A 104 8.75 -1.78 0.59
C PHE A 104 7.85 -1.70 1.81
N ILE A 105 8.26 -0.88 2.76
CA ILE A 105 7.51 -0.60 3.99
C ILE A 105 7.11 0.86 3.96
N GLN A 106 5.82 1.11 4.16
CA GLN A 106 5.27 2.44 4.36
C GLN A 106 5.12 2.70 5.86
N THR A 107 5.75 3.77 6.32
CA THR A 107 5.60 4.32 7.69
C THR A 107 4.91 5.67 7.62
N PHE A 108 4.30 6.08 8.72
CA PHE A 108 3.50 7.30 8.79
C PHE A 108 4.03 8.22 9.90
N ASP A 109 4.08 9.52 9.62
CA ASP A 109 4.45 10.55 10.59
C ASP A 109 3.47 11.73 10.48
N CYS A 110 2.93 12.18 11.61
CA CYS A 110 2.00 13.31 11.71
C CYS A 110 2.66 14.70 11.64
N SER A 111 3.98 14.79 11.48
CA SER A 111 4.74 16.06 11.49
C SER A 111 4.36 17.08 10.42
N THR A 112 3.53 16.71 9.44
CA THR A 112 2.95 17.64 8.46
C THR A 112 1.46 17.39 8.34
N SER A 113 0.67 18.47 8.25
CA SER A 113 -0.75 18.42 7.90
C SER A 113 -1.05 17.56 6.66
N ASP A 114 -0.04 17.35 5.81
CA ASP A 114 -0.02 16.50 4.62
C ASP A 114 -0.12 14.98 4.88
N ALA A 115 0.35 14.46 6.01
CA ALA A 115 0.34 13.02 6.25
C ALA A 115 -1.09 12.46 6.39
N MET A 116 -1.98 13.26 6.96
CA MET A 116 -3.42 12.98 7.05
C MET A 116 -4.11 13.04 5.67
N TYR A 117 -3.73 14.00 4.81
CA TYR A 117 -4.23 14.05 3.43
C TYR A 117 -3.74 12.88 2.58
N LYS A 118 -2.50 12.43 2.79
CA LYS A 118 -1.96 11.22 2.15
C LYS A 118 -2.68 9.97 2.64
N PHE A 119 -2.99 9.87 3.93
CA PHE A 119 -3.78 8.77 4.48
C PHE A 119 -5.20 8.75 3.90
N GLN A 120 -5.89 9.89 3.84
CA GLN A 120 -7.20 10.02 3.18
C GLN A 120 -7.16 9.64 1.69
N ARG A 121 -6.07 9.93 0.97
CA ARG A 121 -5.90 9.55 -0.45
C ARG A 121 -5.58 8.07 -0.68
N LEU A 122 -5.02 7.35 0.30
CA LEU A 122 -4.99 5.89 0.24
C LEU A 122 -6.42 5.32 0.42
N CYS A 123 -7.27 6.01 1.18
CA CYS A 123 -8.59 5.49 1.53
C CYS A 123 -9.73 5.84 0.55
N LEU A 124 -9.59 6.89 -0.27
CA LEU A 124 -10.62 7.38 -1.20
C LEU A 124 -10.41 6.91 -2.63
#